data_AF-A0A3Q3JJH1-F1
#
_entry.id   AF-A0A3Q3JJH1-F1
#
_cell.length_a   1.000
_cell.length_b   1.000
_cell.length_c   1.000
_cell.angle_alpha   90.00
_cell.angle_beta   90.00
_cell.angle_gamma   90.00
#
_symmetry.space_group_name_H-M   'P 1'
#
loop_
_entity.id
_entity.type
_entity.pdbx_description
1 polymer ?
#
loop_
_entity_poly.entity_id
_entity_poly.type
_entity_poly.pdbx_seq_one_letter_code
_entity_poly.pdbx_strand_id
1 'polypeptide(L)'
;MTCHIVTNRYEKVPEPMVVSSDCSSCFVSPKQRGAVFYLMRKEYTQVNTHSVCVGYMLLQQTLHPPLLLSVIRFKTCNCGVSHYRDKYRFYACLLRARFDENKNEKDMVKATKLLKAGEEEFWAKQHPQPYIFPDSPGGTSYERYNCYKVPEWVLDHWHPSEKAMYPDYFSKREQWKKLREKSWDKEVAQLQAETPAGGPRTEALPPARKEGDLPPLWWQYVTRPKERPA
;
A
#
# COMPACT_ATOMS: atom_id res chain seq x y z
N MET A 1 -8.78 -9.45 -58.57
CA MET A 1 -8.36 -9.14 -57.19
C MET A 1 -8.83 -10.28 -56.30
N THR A 2 -7.96 -11.25 -56.07
CA THR A 2 -8.23 -12.46 -55.29
C THR A 2 -7.19 -12.51 -54.17
N CYS A 3 -7.66 -12.41 -52.94
CA CYS A 3 -6.84 -12.35 -51.74
C CYS A 3 -6.41 -13.78 -51.37
N HIS A 4 -5.10 -14.05 -51.39
CA HIS A 4 -4.55 -15.32 -50.94
C HIS A 4 -4.52 -15.37 -49.41
N ILE A 5 -5.30 -16.27 -48.83
CA ILE A 5 -5.20 -16.66 -47.42
C ILE A 5 -4.03 -17.63 -47.30
N VAL A 6 -2.94 -17.20 -46.67
CA VAL A 6 -1.83 -18.08 -46.29
C VAL A 6 -2.17 -18.70 -44.94
N THR A 7 -2.42 -20.00 -44.94
CA THR A 7 -2.58 -20.83 -43.74
C THR A 7 -1.19 -21.12 -43.14
N ASN A 8 -0.98 -20.80 -41.86
CA ASN A 8 0.23 -21.22 -41.16
C ASN A 8 -0.09 -21.98 -39.85
N ARG A 9 0.22 -23.27 -39.94
CA ARG A 9 0.54 -24.31 -38.95
C ARG A 9 0.25 -24.01 -37.47
N TYR A 10 -0.71 -24.75 -36.92
CA TYR A 10 -0.80 -25.05 -35.49
C TYR A 10 0.30 -26.06 -35.11
N GLU A 11 1.24 -25.62 -34.26
CA GLU A 11 2.21 -26.49 -33.61
C GLU A 11 1.58 -27.11 -32.34
N LYS A 12 1.78 -28.42 -32.17
CA LYS A 12 1.07 -29.29 -31.21
C LYS A 12 1.18 -28.82 -29.75
N VAL A 13 0.04 -28.68 -29.07
CA VAL A 13 -0.06 -28.58 -27.61
C VAL A 13 0.16 -29.98 -27.02
N PRO A 14 1.10 -30.20 -26.07
CA PRO A 14 1.22 -31.48 -25.38
C PRO A 14 0.05 -31.71 -24.41
N GLU A 15 -0.48 -32.93 -24.41
CA GLU A 15 -1.62 -33.38 -23.59
C GLU A 15 -1.36 -33.24 -22.08
N PRO A 16 -2.41 -33.00 -21.27
CA PRO A 16 -2.27 -32.82 -19.83
C PRO A 16 -1.92 -34.15 -19.13
N MET A 17 -0.82 -34.13 -18.37
CA MET A 17 -0.51 -35.18 -17.40
C MET A 17 -1.60 -35.27 -16.33
N VAL A 18 -2.13 -36.48 -16.14
CA VAL A 18 -3.07 -36.85 -15.09
C VAL A 18 -2.44 -36.58 -13.72
N VAL A 19 -3.03 -35.65 -12.95
CA VAL A 19 -2.63 -35.38 -11.57
C VAL A 19 -3.31 -36.41 -10.67
N SER A 20 -2.51 -37.28 -10.06
CA SER A 20 -2.95 -38.24 -9.06
C SER A 20 -3.53 -37.52 -7.84
N SER A 21 -4.77 -37.88 -7.50
CA SER A 21 -5.43 -37.55 -6.25
C SER A 21 -4.69 -38.21 -5.09
N ASP A 22 -3.88 -37.47 -4.34
CA ASP A 22 -3.54 -37.76 -2.93
C ASP A 22 -2.63 -36.66 -2.36
N CYS A 23 -3.20 -35.67 -1.66
CA CYS A 23 -2.48 -34.98 -0.59
C CYS A 23 -3.46 -34.26 0.35
N SER A 24 -4.19 -35.08 1.11
CA SER A 24 -5.05 -34.68 2.21
C SER A 24 -4.23 -34.48 3.48
N SER A 25 -3.35 -33.47 3.58
CA SER A 25 -2.61 -33.22 4.83
C SER A 25 -1.93 -31.85 4.93
N CYS A 26 -2.67 -30.74 4.86
CA CYS A 26 -2.18 -29.44 5.36
C CYS A 26 -3.34 -28.53 5.83
N PHE A 27 -4.20 -29.05 6.71
CA PHE A 27 -5.19 -28.24 7.42
C PHE A 27 -4.57 -27.77 8.76
N VAL A 28 -3.99 -26.57 8.78
CA VAL A 28 -3.52 -25.92 10.01
C VAL A 28 -4.53 -24.85 10.43
N SER A 29 -4.92 -24.88 11.71
CA SER A 29 -6.10 -24.23 12.27
C SER A 29 -6.07 -22.68 12.28
N PRO A 30 -7.23 -22.00 12.36
CA PRO A 30 -7.35 -20.56 12.08
C PRO A 30 -7.11 -19.59 13.26
N LYS A 31 -6.45 -19.98 14.37
CA LYS A 31 -6.55 -19.21 15.63
C LYS A 31 -5.42 -18.22 16.00
N GLN A 32 -4.45 -17.92 15.14
CA GLN A 32 -3.35 -16.97 15.49
C GLN A 32 -2.96 -15.95 14.39
N ARG A 33 -3.90 -15.56 13.51
CA ARG A 33 -3.65 -14.55 12.45
C ARG A 33 -4.30 -13.18 12.70
N GLY A 34 -4.57 -12.82 13.95
CA GLY A 34 -5.14 -11.52 14.32
C GLY A 34 -4.19 -10.70 15.17
N ALA A 35 -3.31 -9.91 14.55
CA ALA A 35 -2.71 -8.69 15.15
C ALA A 35 -1.73 -7.98 14.20
N VAL A 36 -0.96 -8.71 13.38
CA VAL A 36 0.16 -8.12 12.63
C VAL A 36 -0.27 -7.49 11.28
N PHE A 37 -1.44 -7.85 10.76
CA PHE A 37 -1.88 -7.42 9.42
C PHE A 37 -2.52 -6.02 9.35
N TYR A 38 -2.75 -5.36 10.50
CA TYR A 38 -3.54 -4.12 10.52
C TYR A 38 -2.72 -2.82 10.41
N LEU A 39 -1.41 -2.86 10.66
CA LEU A 39 -0.57 -1.64 10.65
C LEU A 39 0.08 -1.34 9.29
N MET A 40 0.31 -2.36 8.45
CA MET A 40 0.90 -2.19 7.09
C MET A 40 -0.09 -1.64 6.04
N ARG A 41 -1.31 -1.26 6.44
CA ARG A 41 -2.35 -0.77 5.51
C ARG A 41 -2.50 0.75 5.50
N LYS A 42 -1.88 1.47 6.43
CA LYS A 42 -2.15 2.91 6.65
C LYS A 42 -1.14 3.89 6.03
N GLU A 43 0.04 3.45 5.61
CA GLU A 43 1.06 4.36 5.05
C GLU A 43 1.08 4.44 3.51
N TYR A 44 0.17 3.73 2.82
CA TYR A 44 0.21 3.57 1.37
C TYR A 44 -0.92 4.31 0.63
N THR A 45 -1.34 5.49 1.09
CA THR A 45 -2.53 6.18 0.56
C THR A 45 -2.30 7.58 -0.01
N GLN A 46 -1.06 8.06 -0.20
CA GLN A 46 -0.84 9.33 -0.91
C GLN A 46 0.52 9.38 -1.63
N VAL A 47 0.66 8.83 -2.85
CA VAL A 47 1.61 9.42 -3.82
C VAL A 47 1.30 9.00 -5.27
N ASN A 48 1.30 9.98 -6.17
CA ASN A 48 1.16 9.90 -7.62
C ASN A 48 2.01 8.80 -8.26
N THR A 49 1.41 7.94 -9.10
CA THR A 49 2.06 6.80 -9.78
C THR A 49 3.25 7.14 -10.69
N HIS A 50 3.45 8.41 -11.06
CA HIS A 50 4.64 8.84 -11.80
C HIS A 50 5.76 9.43 -10.93
N SER A 51 5.49 9.81 -9.68
CA SER A 51 6.50 10.38 -8.78
C SER A 51 7.05 9.38 -7.75
N VAL A 52 6.46 8.19 -7.63
CA VAL A 52 6.90 7.16 -6.65
C VAL A 52 8.27 6.58 -6.99
N CYS A 53 8.73 6.68 -8.24
CA CYS A 53 10.10 6.26 -8.58
C CYS A 53 11.17 7.15 -7.96
N VAL A 54 10.87 8.41 -7.60
CA VAL A 54 11.88 9.32 -7.02
C VAL A 54 11.72 9.50 -5.51
N GLY A 55 10.48 9.52 -4.98
CA GLY A 55 10.23 9.74 -3.55
C GLY A 55 10.55 8.55 -2.64
N TYR A 56 10.38 7.31 -3.12
CA TYR A 56 10.71 6.12 -2.33
C TYR A 56 12.23 5.96 -2.11
N MET A 57 13.06 6.75 -2.81
CA MET A 57 14.53 6.76 -2.64
C MET A 57 15.01 7.52 -1.40
N LEU A 58 14.20 8.40 -0.78
CA LEU A 58 14.68 9.28 0.30
C LEU A 58 14.62 8.68 1.72
N LEU A 59 14.07 7.47 1.89
CA LEU A 59 14.13 6.76 3.19
C LEU A 59 14.40 5.24 3.06
N GLN A 60 15.06 4.80 1.97
CA GLN A 60 15.28 3.38 1.67
C GLN A 60 16.66 3.04 1.14
N GLN A 61 17.68 3.81 1.48
CA GLN A 61 19.04 3.60 0.94
C GLN A 61 19.76 2.36 1.45
N THR A 62 19.18 1.53 2.31
CA THR A 62 19.85 0.32 2.80
C THR A 62 18.85 -0.80 2.98
N LEU A 63 18.81 -1.74 2.02
CA LEU A 63 18.64 -3.20 2.18
C LEU A 63 18.04 -3.78 0.89
N HIS A 64 18.71 -4.77 0.31
CA HIS A 64 18.29 -5.54 -0.86
C HIS A 64 16.89 -6.23 -0.76
N PRO A 65 16.39 -6.69 0.41
CA PRO A 65 15.08 -7.37 0.50
C PRO A 65 13.82 -6.56 0.12
N PRO A 66 13.62 -5.29 0.53
CA PRO A 66 12.42 -4.52 0.17
C PRO A 66 12.29 -4.27 -1.34
N LEU A 67 13.39 -4.01 -2.05
CA LEU A 67 13.38 -3.84 -3.51
C LEU A 67 12.96 -5.12 -4.21
N LEU A 68 13.54 -6.27 -3.83
CA LEU A 68 13.17 -7.57 -4.39
C LEU A 68 11.68 -7.88 -4.16
N LEU A 69 11.16 -7.63 -2.95
CA LEU A 69 9.75 -7.84 -2.62
C LEU A 69 8.82 -6.92 -3.43
N SER A 70 9.23 -5.67 -3.67
CA SER A 70 8.48 -4.74 -4.51
C SER A 70 8.39 -5.23 -5.96
N VAL A 71 9.51 -5.71 -6.52
CA VAL A 71 9.59 -6.27 -7.87
C VAL A 71 8.75 -7.55 -7.98
N ILE A 72 8.80 -8.44 -6.98
CA ILE A 72 7.97 -9.65 -6.94
C ILE A 72 6.47 -9.28 -6.93
N ARG A 73 6.07 -8.36 -6.06
CA ARG A 73 4.66 -7.91 -5.97
C ARG A 73 4.20 -7.32 -7.30
N PHE A 74 5.00 -6.42 -7.89
CA PHE A 74 4.66 -5.77 -9.15
C PHE A 74 4.62 -6.76 -10.32
N LYS A 75 5.57 -7.72 -10.39
CA LYS A 75 5.57 -8.82 -11.36
C LYS A 75 4.33 -9.69 -11.28
N THR A 76 3.89 -10.08 -10.08
CA THR A 76 2.67 -10.87 -9.93
C THR A 76 1.41 -10.08 -10.31
N CYS A 77 1.34 -8.79 -9.97
CA CYS A 77 0.22 -7.95 -10.40
C CYS A 77 0.18 -7.78 -11.93
N ASN A 78 1.33 -7.63 -12.58
CA ASN A 78 1.41 -7.46 -14.04
C ASN A 78 1.35 -8.79 -14.82
N CYS A 79 1.69 -9.93 -14.18
CA CYS A 79 1.47 -11.26 -14.76
C CYS A 79 -0.01 -11.68 -14.73
N GLY A 80 -0.91 -10.83 -14.23
CA GLY A 80 -2.36 -10.93 -14.41
C GLY A 80 -2.84 -10.80 -15.86
N VAL A 81 -1.93 -10.98 -16.83
CA VAL A 81 -2.21 -11.05 -18.28
C VAL A 81 -3.25 -12.12 -18.60
N SER A 82 -3.34 -13.17 -17.79
CA SER A 82 -4.43 -14.13 -17.94
C SER A 82 -5.68 -13.63 -17.24
N HIS A 83 -6.70 -13.28 -18.03
CA HIS A 83 -8.07 -13.05 -17.56
C HIS A 83 -8.59 -14.20 -16.67
N TYR A 84 -8.05 -15.40 -16.85
CA TYR A 84 -8.40 -16.61 -16.10
C TYR A 84 -7.51 -16.83 -14.86
N ARG A 85 -8.15 -17.13 -13.73
CA ARG A 85 -7.51 -17.28 -12.41
C ARG A 85 -6.59 -18.51 -12.31
N ASP A 86 -6.94 -19.60 -12.98
CA ASP A 86 -6.20 -20.87 -13.04
C ASP A 86 -4.83 -20.68 -13.70
N LYS A 87 -4.81 -20.08 -14.90
CA LYS A 87 -3.57 -19.77 -15.64
C LYS A 87 -2.68 -18.83 -14.84
N TYR A 88 -3.27 -17.80 -14.24
CA TYR A 88 -2.55 -16.87 -13.37
C TYR A 88 -1.83 -17.60 -12.23
N ARG A 89 -2.55 -18.50 -11.53
CA ARG A 89 -1.99 -19.25 -10.40
C ARG A 89 -0.84 -20.14 -10.83
N PHE A 90 -0.97 -20.83 -11.97
CA PHE A 90 0.08 -21.67 -12.51
C PHE A 90 1.37 -20.87 -12.78
N TYR A 91 1.29 -19.78 -13.55
CA TYR A 91 2.46 -18.95 -13.87
C TYR A 91 3.03 -18.23 -12.64
N ALA A 92 2.19 -17.81 -11.70
CA ALA A 92 2.65 -17.21 -10.44
C ALA A 92 3.48 -18.21 -9.60
N CYS A 93 3.09 -19.49 -9.57
CA CYS A 93 3.86 -20.53 -8.90
C CYS A 93 5.21 -20.78 -9.59
N LEU A 94 5.25 -20.82 -10.93
CA LEU A 94 6.51 -20.95 -11.69
C LEU A 94 7.46 -19.77 -11.44
N LEU A 95 6.92 -18.55 -11.44
CA LEU A 95 7.69 -17.34 -11.16
C LEU A 95 8.21 -17.35 -9.72
N ARG A 96 7.42 -17.80 -8.76
CA ARG A 96 7.86 -17.97 -7.36
C ARG A 96 9.00 -18.99 -7.25
N ALA A 97 8.93 -20.12 -7.94
CA ALA A 97 10.00 -21.12 -7.96
C ALA A 97 11.33 -20.53 -8.45
N ARG A 98 11.32 -19.72 -9.52
CA ARG A 98 12.51 -19.00 -10.03
C ARG A 98 13.13 -18.07 -8.98
N PHE A 99 12.31 -17.42 -8.15
CA PHE A 99 12.81 -16.57 -7.06
C PHE A 99 13.35 -17.41 -5.89
N ASP A 100 12.69 -18.53 -5.56
CA ASP A 100 13.11 -19.41 -4.48
C ASP A 100 14.46 -20.10 -4.79
N GLU A 101 14.76 -20.41 -6.06
CA GLU A 101 16.07 -20.92 -6.52
C GLU A 101 17.23 -19.97 -6.19
N ASN A 102 17.01 -18.66 -6.31
CA ASN A 102 18.03 -17.62 -6.14
C ASN A 102 18.00 -16.98 -4.73
N LYS A 103 17.21 -17.52 -3.81
CA LYS A 103 16.99 -16.94 -2.47
C LYS A 103 18.22 -16.99 -1.56
N ASN A 104 19.04 -18.04 -1.71
CA ASN A 104 20.17 -18.32 -0.80
C ASN A 104 21.54 -17.83 -1.34
N GLU A 105 21.54 -16.96 -2.36
CA GLU A 105 22.76 -16.37 -2.93
C GLU A 105 23.38 -15.39 -1.92
N LYS A 106 24.63 -15.66 -1.52
CA LYS A 106 25.36 -14.85 -0.52
C LYS A 106 26.15 -13.69 -1.12
N ASP A 107 26.46 -13.76 -2.42
CA ASP A 107 27.22 -12.72 -3.11
C ASP A 107 26.30 -11.57 -3.53
N MET A 108 26.55 -10.40 -2.95
CA MET A 108 25.80 -9.16 -3.21
C MET A 108 25.99 -8.66 -4.65
N VAL A 109 27.14 -8.90 -5.27
CA VAL A 109 27.40 -8.46 -6.66
C VAL A 109 26.61 -9.32 -7.65
N LYS A 110 26.54 -10.63 -7.39
CA LYS A 110 25.69 -11.53 -8.19
C LYS A 110 24.21 -11.23 -7.99
N ALA A 111 23.77 -10.96 -6.76
CA ALA A 111 22.38 -10.63 -6.44
C ALA A 111 21.91 -9.33 -7.13
N THR A 112 22.74 -8.29 -7.16
CA THR A 112 22.43 -7.03 -7.87
C THR A 112 22.34 -7.23 -9.39
N LYS A 113 23.24 -8.04 -9.98
CA LYS A 113 23.18 -8.38 -11.41
C LYS A 113 21.91 -9.15 -11.78
N LEU A 114 21.52 -10.14 -10.97
CA LEU A 114 20.29 -10.89 -11.15
C LEU A 114 19.05 -10.00 -11.01
N LEU A 115 19.06 -9.06 -10.06
CA LEU A 115 17.98 -8.10 -9.87
C LEU A 115 17.84 -7.20 -11.11
N LYS A 116 18.94 -6.62 -11.61
CA LYS A 116 18.95 -5.80 -12.82
C LYS A 116 18.43 -6.55 -14.04
N ALA A 117 18.91 -7.78 -14.28
CA ALA A 117 18.40 -8.62 -15.36
C ALA A 117 16.91 -8.94 -15.20
N GLY A 118 16.46 -9.13 -13.96
CA GLY A 118 15.05 -9.34 -13.63
C GLY A 118 14.18 -8.10 -13.89
N GLU A 119 14.68 -6.89 -13.64
CA GLU A 119 14.00 -5.63 -13.94
C GLU A 119 13.94 -5.37 -15.45
N GLU A 120 15.00 -5.67 -16.20
CA GLU A 120 15.02 -5.59 -17.66
C GLU A 120 14.02 -6.56 -18.30
N GLU A 121 13.97 -7.82 -17.84
CA GLU A 121 12.95 -8.79 -18.28
C GLU A 121 11.54 -8.28 -18.01
N PHE A 122 11.35 -7.64 -16.85
CA PHE A 122 10.05 -7.08 -16.46
C PHE A 122 9.64 -5.93 -17.36
N TRP A 123 10.55 -4.97 -17.58
CA TRP A 123 10.29 -3.80 -18.41
C TRP A 123 9.94 -4.18 -19.85
N ALA A 124 10.61 -5.19 -20.40
CA ALA A 124 10.33 -5.69 -21.76
C ALA A 124 8.98 -6.41 -21.87
N LYS A 125 8.50 -7.05 -20.80
CA LYS A 125 7.28 -7.88 -20.79
C LYS A 125 6.10 -7.26 -20.03
N GLN A 126 6.19 -5.98 -19.64
CA GLN A 126 5.12 -5.32 -18.90
C GLN A 126 3.88 -5.12 -19.77
N HIS A 127 2.70 -5.33 -19.19
CA HIS A 127 1.46 -5.08 -19.93
C HIS A 127 1.26 -3.57 -20.13
N PRO A 128 0.87 -3.10 -21.33
CA PRO A 128 0.68 -1.67 -21.60
C PRO A 128 -0.35 -0.99 -20.69
N GLN A 129 -1.38 -1.73 -20.30
CA GLN A 129 -2.44 -1.26 -19.41
C GLN A 129 -2.59 -2.21 -18.22
N PRO A 130 -1.80 -2.04 -17.15
CA PRO A 130 -1.90 -2.91 -15.98
C PRO A 130 -3.27 -2.76 -15.29
N TYR A 131 -3.70 -3.81 -14.59
CA TYR A 131 -4.89 -3.73 -13.74
C TYR A 131 -4.58 -2.89 -12.50
N ILE A 132 -5.22 -1.72 -12.40
CA ILE A 132 -5.10 -0.80 -11.26
C ILE A 132 -6.39 -0.87 -10.45
N PHE A 133 -6.28 -0.99 -9.13
CA PHE A 133 -7.46 -0.97 -8.27
C PHE A 133 -8.17 0.39 -8.35
N PRO A 134 -9.52 0.42 -8.32
CA PRO A 134 -10.28 1.65 -8.53
C PRO A 134 -9.87 2.82 -7.61
N ASP A 135 -9.64 2.53 -6.32
CA ASP A 135 -9.29 3.53 -5.31
C ASP A 135 -7.77 3.83 -5.24
N SER A 136 -6.95 3.06 -5.94
CA SER A 136 -5.50 3.31 -6.01
C SER A 136 -5.19 4.46 -6.96
N PRO A 137 -4.02 5.13 -6.80
CA PRO A 137 -3.59 6.17 -7.74
C PRO A 137 -3.57 5.62 -9.18
N GLY A 138 -4.15 6.37 -10.12
CA GLY A 138 -4.34 5.95 -11.52
C GLY A 138 -5.53 4.99 -11.77
N GLY A 139 -6.29 4.64 -10.72
CA GLY A 139 -7.53 3.89 -10.81
C GLY A 139 -8.70 4.75 -11.30
N THR A 140 -9.79 4.11 -11.70
CA THR A 140 -10.98 4.78 -12.28
C THR A 140 -11.84 5.54 -11.27
N SER A 141 -11.69 5.28 -9.96
CA SER A 141 -12.37 6.01 -8.88
C SER A 141 -11.39 6.72 -7.96
N TYR A 142 -10.14 6.89 -8.38
CA TYR A 142 -9.14 7.62 -7.62
C TYR A 142 -9.65 9.04 -7.35
N GLU A 143 -9.64 9.43 -6.07
CA GLU A 143 -10.07 10.76 -5.62
C GLU A 143 -11.53 11.13 -5.91
N ARG A 144 -12.35 10.18 -6.39
CA ARG A 144 -13.77 10.41 -6.69
C ARG A 144 -14.54 11.05 -5.52
N TYR A 145 -14.24 10.60 -4.30
CA TYR A 145 -14.91 11.08 -3.09
C TYR A 145 -14.20 12.26 -2.42
N ASN A 146 -13.10 12.77 -2.98
CA ASN A 146 -12.35 13.86 -2.35
C ASN A 146 -13.15 15.17 -2.27
N CYS A 147 -14.05 15.43 -3.23
CA CYS A 147 -14.92 16.61 -3.20
C CYS A 147 -15.88 16.64 -2.00
N TYR A 148 -16.19 15.49 -1.39
CA TYR A 148 -17.06 15.39 -0.22
C TYR A 148 -16.28 15.37 1.11
N LYS A 149 -14.94 15.37 1.06
CA LYS A 149 -14.09 15.35 2.25
C LYS A 149 -13.96 16.77 2.81
N VAL A 150 -15.02 17.24 3.46
CA VAL A 150 -15.02 18.53 4.14
C VAL A 150 -14.18 18.42 5.42
N PRO A 151 -13.21 19.32 5.64
CA PRO A 151 -12.41 19.28 6.86
C PRO A 151 -13.25 19.70 8.07
N GLU A 152 -12.97 19.08 9.22
CA GLU A 152 -13.79 19.19 10.43
C GLU A 152 -14.00 20.64 10.90
N TRP A 153 -12.99 21.51 10.75
CA TRP A 153 -13.05 22.90 11.19
C TRP A 153 -14.11 23.74 10.48
N VAL A 154 -14.60 23.32 9.31
CA VAL A 154 -15.68 24.03 8.58
C VAL A 154 -16.98 24.08 9.39
N LEU A 155 -17.23 23.05 10.22
CA LEU A 155 -18.41 22.99 11.09
C LEU A 155 -18.40 24.07 12.19
N ASP A 156 -17.26 24.70 12.48
CA ASP A 156 -17.22 25.82 13.43
C ASP A 156 -17.87 27.09 12.84
N HIS A 157 -17.94 27.21 11.51
CA HIS A 157 -18.53 28.35 10.81
C HIS A 157 -20.05 28.27 10.61
N TRP A 158 -20.69 27.16 11.01
CA TRP A 158 -22.14 27.00 10.89
C TRP A 158 -22.92 28.01 11.75
N HIS A 159 -24.10 28.41 11.27
CA HIS A 159 -24.95 29.34 12.01
C HIS A 159 -25.48 28.65 13.29
N PRO A 160 -25.62 29.37 14.43
CA PRO A 160 -26.10 28.76 15.68
C PRO A 160 -27.44 28.02 15.56
N SER A 161 -28.34 28.46 14.68
CA SER A 161 -29.61 27.74 14.43
C SER A 161 -29.39 26.35 13.82
N GLU A 162 -28.40 26.20 12.93
CA GLU A 162 -28.04 24.91 12.31
C GLU A 162 -27.34 24.01 13.31
N LYS A 163 -26.50 24.59 14.19
CA LYS A 163 -25.85 23.84 15.27
C LYS A 163 -26.85 23.33 16.30
N ALA A 164 -27.89 24.11 16.59
CA ALA A 164 -28.96 23.73 17.52
C ALA A 164 -29.74 22.49 17.07
N MET A 165 -29.68 22.12 15.78
CA MET A 165 -30.25 20.87 15.27
C MET A 165 -29.54 19.62 15.79
N TYR A 166 -28.25 19.72 16.16
CA TYR A 166 -27.43 18.58 16.59
C TYR A 166 -26.73 18.83 17.95
N PRO A 167 -27.50 19.04 19.04
CA PRO A 167 -26.94 19.46 20.33
C PRO A 167 -25.96 18.44 20.92
N ASP A 168 -26.24 17.14 20.80
CA ASP A 168 -25.40 16.06 21.35
C ASP A 168 -24.07 15.91 20.61
N TYR A 169 -24.04 16.18 19.30
CA TYR A 169 -22.82 16.11 18.51
C TYR A 169 -21.89 17.27 18.85
N PHE A 170 -22.42 18.49 18.87
CA PHE A 170 -21.62 19.68 19.20
C PHE A 170 -21.15 19.67 20.67
N SER A 171 -21.95 19.17 21.62
CA SER A 171 -21.51 19.04 23.02
C SER A 171 -20.32 18.09 23.17
N LYS A 172 -20.33 16.95 22.46
CA LYS A 172 -19.18 16.01 22.41
C LYS A 172 -17.97 16.65 21.72
N ARG A 173 -18.17 17.34 20.59
CA ARG A 173 -17.09 18.02 19.86
C ARG A 173 -16.36 19.03 20.73
N GLU A 174 -17.06 19.80 21.55
CA GLU A 174 -16.44 20.75 22.48
C GLU A 174 -15.54 20.05 23.51
N GLN A 175 -15.86 18.81 23.93
CA GLN A 175 -14.96 18.02 24.77
C GLN A 175 -13.65 17.68 24.04
N TRP A 176 -13.72 17.34 22.75
CA TRP A 176 -12.54 17.08 21.91
C TRP A 176 -11.70 18.34 21.68
N LYS A 177 -12.32 19.50 21.48
CA LYS A 177 -11.61 20.78 21.34
C LYS A 177 -10.86 21.14 22.63
N LYS A 178 -11.52 21.01 23.78
CA LYS A 178 -10.87 21.20 25.10
C LYS A 178 -9.72 20.23 25.33
N LEU A 179 -9.84 18.98 24.87
CA LEU A 179 -8.77 18.00 24.96
C LEU A 179 -7.56 18.43 24.12
N ARG A 180 -7.81 18.91 22.89
CA ARG A 180 -6.77 19.41 21.97
C ARG A 180 -6.02 20.62 22.53
N GLU A 181 -6.74 21.58 23.09
CA GLU A 181 -6.15 22.76 23.72
C GLU A 181 -5.24 22.37 24.89
N LYS A 182 -5.68 21.44 25.75
CA LYS A 182 -4.87 20.94 26.88
C LYS A 182 -3.66 20.12 26.46
N SER A 183 -3.75 19.41 25.34
CA SER A 183 -2.67 18.53 24.87
C SER A 183 -1.58 19.30 24.13
N TRP A 184 -1.93 20.40 23.46
CA TRP A 184 -1.01 21.17 22.59
C TRP A 184 0.29 21.58 23.27
N ASP A 185 0.23 22.21 24.45
CA ASP A 185 1.42 22.69 25.15
C ASP A 185 2.35 21.54 25.55
N LYS A 186 1.77 20.40 25.93
CA LYS A 186 2.53 19.20 26.30
C LYS A 186 3.21 18.55 25.10
N GLU A 187 2.50 18.48 23.97
CA GLU A 187 3.00 17.93 22.71
C GLU A 187 4.18 18.77 22.19
N VAL A 188 4.05 20.10 22.19
CA VAL A 188 5.11 21.02 21.77
C VAL A 188 6.32 20.91 22.70
N ALA A 189 6.12 20.83 24.01
CA ALA A 189 7.21 20.63 24.97
C ALA A 189 7.93 19.29 24.74
N GLN A 190 7.20 18.21 24.46
CA GLN A 190 7.80 16.91 24.13
C GLN A 190 8.63 17.00 22.84
N LEU A 191 8.09 17.64 21.80
CA LEU A 191 8.80 17.81 20.53
C LEU A 191 10.07 18.64 20.69
N GLN A 192 10.02 19.75 21.42
CA GLN A 192 11.20 20.59 21.67
C GLN A 192 12.27 19.85 22.48
N ALA A 193 11.87 19.00 23.42
CA ALA A 193 12.80 18.20 24.22
C ALA A 193 13.46 17.05 23.43
N GLU A 194 12.71 16.39 22.54
CA GLU A 194 13.22 15.24 21.77
C GLU A 194 13.91 15.66 20.45
N THR A 195 13.65 16.89 19.96
CA THR A 195 14.26 17.38 18.72
C THR A 195 15.70 17.84 18.97
N PRO A 196 16.70 17.34 18.22
CA PRO A 196 18.07 17.79 18.38
C PRO A 196 18.25 19.25 17.89
N ALA A 197 19.27 19.96 18.39
CA ALA A 197 19.46 21.39 18.14
C ALA A 197 19.58 21.79 16.66
N GLY A 198 19.95 20.86 15.78
CA GLY A 198 20.01 21.07 14.32
C GLY A 198 18.68 20.84 13.59
N GLY A 199 17.58 20.67 14.31
CA GLY A 199 16.27 20.29 13.74
C GLY A 199 16.10 18.77 13.60
N PRO A 200 14.89 18.30 13.25
CA PRO A 200 14.61 16.87 13.13
C PRO A 200 15.37 16.24 11.96
N ARG A 201 15.95 15.06 12.19
CA ARG A 201 16.68 14.31 11.14
C ARG A 201 15.76 13.49 10.22
N THR A 202 14.57 13.14 10.70
CA THR A 202 13.57 12.32 10.01
C THR A 202 12.17 12.87 10.28
N GLU A 203 11.21 12.51 9.43
CA GLU A 203 9.79 12.89 9.57
C GLU A 203 9.04 12.09 10.64
N ALA A 204 9.70 11.14 11.29
CA ALA A 204 9.07 10.27 12.27
C ALA A 204 8.77 11.03 13.57
N LEU A 205 7.50 11.06 13.95
CA LEU A 205 7.04 11.66 15.21
C LEU A 205 7.22 10.67 16.38
N PRO A 206 7.67 11.14 17.56
CA PRO A 206 7.79 10.27 18.71
C PRO A 206 6.40 9.89 19.27
N PRO A 207 6.24 8.69 19.86
CA PRO A 207 5.01 8.33 20.55
C PRO A 207 4.88 9.10 21.88
N ALA A 208 3.67 9.12 22.46
CA ALA A 208 3.45 9.65 23.81
C ALA A 208 4.25 8.84 24.85
N ARG A 209 4.99 9.53 25.73
CA ARG A 209 5.87 8.88 26.74
C ARG A 209 5.20 8.64 28.08
N LYS A 210 4.24 9.49 28.46
CA LYS A 210 3.59 9.48 29.78
C LYS A 210 2.14 9.01 29.64
N GLU A 211 1.64 8.38 30.69
CA GLU A 211 0.24 7.97 30.78
C GLU A 211 -0.67 9.22 30.84
N GLY A 212 -1.67 9.26 29.96
CA GLY A 212 -2.59 10.39 29.83
C GLY A 212 -2.16 11.50 28.88
N ASP A 213 -0.93 11.46 28.35
CA ASP A 213 -0.50 12.37 27.28
C ASP A 213 -0.84 11.78 25.90
N LEU A 214 -1.14 12.66 24.94
CA LEU A 214 -1.47 12.29 23.57
C LEU A 214 -0.23 12.38 22.68
N PRO A 215 -0.14 11.58 21.60
CA PRO A 215 0.98 11.67 20.67
C PRO A 215 1.05 13.07 20.03
N PRO A 216 2.23 13.63 19.78
CA PRO A 216 2.36 14.94 19.15
C PRO A 216 1.72 14.98 17.75
N LEU A 217 1.06 16.10 17.44
CA LEU A 217 0.41 16.38 16.15
C LEU A 217 -0.68 15.36 15.77
N TRP A 218 -1.27 14.67 16.75
CA TRP A 218 -2.27 13.63 16.52
C TRP A 218 -3.55 14.13 15.82
N TRP A 219 -3.91 15.40 16.00
CA TRP A 219 -5.22 15.94 15.60
C TRP A 219 -5.55 15.68 14.12
N GLN A 220 -4.63 16.01 13.21
CA GLN A 220 -4.87 15.88 11.76
C GLN A 220 -5.10 14.43 11.33
N TYR A 221 -4.44 13.47 12.00
CA TYR A 221 -4.58 12.05 11.71
C TYR A 221 -5.88 11.46 12.27
N VAL A 222 -6.31 11.92 13.44
CA VAL A 222 -7.51 11.41 14.12
C VAL A 222 -8.78 12.04 13.56
N THR A 223 -8.78 13.36 13.31
CA THR A 223 -9.95 14.08 12.77
C THR A 223 -9.95 14.16 11.25
N ARG A 224 -9.22 13.26 10.58
CA ARG A 224 -9.22 13.20 9.12
C ARG A 224 -10.64 12.87 8.61
N PRO A 225 -11.10 13.50 7.50
CA PRO A 225 -12.34 13.11 6.88
C PRO A 225 -12.37 11.61 6.55
N LYS A 226 -13.55 11.00 6.64
CA LYS A 226 -13.73 9.60 6.24
C LYS A 226 -13.38 9.43 4.77
N GLU A 227 -12.81 8.29 4.41
CA GLU A 227 -12.46 7.99 3.01
C GLU A 227 -13.70 7.96 2.11
N ARG A 228 -14.83 7.49 2.66
CA ARG A 228 -16.15 7.46 2.02
C ARG A 228 -17.16 8.11 2.98
N PRO A 229 -17.45 9.41 2.80
CA PRO A 229 -18.44 10.12 3.59
C PRO A 229 -19.90 9.85 3.14
N ALA A 230 -20.09 9.19 1.99
CA ALA A 230 -21.38 8.71 1.47
C ALA A 230 -21.73 7.31 1.99
#